data_AF-M3XPD7-F1
#
_entry.id   AF-M3XPD7-F1
#
_cell.length_a   1.000
_cell.length_b   1.000
_cell.length_c   1.000
_cell.angle_alpha   90.00
_cell.angle_beta   90.00
_cell.angle_gamma   90.00
#
_symmetry.space_group_name_H-M   'P 1'
#
loop_
_entity.id
_entity.type
_entity.pdbx_description
1 polymer ?
#
loop_
_entity_poly.entity_id
_entity_poly.type
_entity_poly.pdbx_seq_one_letter_code
_entity_poly.pdbx_strand_id
1 'polypeptide(L)'
;MVNMDIPLRTSLPPPFRNYKYDKLKIVHQAHKAKTNELVLSLEDDDTLMLEEDCTLRAAGIAHETEIAFFCEEDYKNYKANPISSW
;
A
#
# COMPACT_ATOMS: atom_id res chain seq x y z
N MET A 1 -25.95 8.68 -4.89
CA MET A 1 -25.15 9.81 -5.41
C MET A 1 -24.31 10.35 -4.28
N VAL A 2 -22.99 10.34 -4.42
CA VAL A 2 -22.06 10.89 -3.42
C VAL A 2 -22.13 12.42 -3.53
N ASN A 3 -22.33 13.11 -2.41
CA ASN A 3 -22.55 14.54 -2.41
C ASN A 3 -21.20 15.27 -2.64
N MET A 4 -21.01 15.83 -3.83
CA MET A 4 -19.72 16.41 -4.26
C MET A 4 -19.31 17.66 -3.49
N ASP A 5 -20.20 18.25 -2.68
CA ASP A 5 -19.93 19.48 -1.93
C ASP A 5 -19.21 19.25 -0.59
N ILE A 6 -19.10 17.99 -0.12
CA ILE A 6 -18.50 17.66 1.18
C ILE A 6 -17.01 18.09 1.29
N PRO A 7 -16.15 17.90 0.27
CA PRO A 7 -14.74 18.32 0.31
C PRO A 7 -14.54 19.84 0.36
N LEU A 8 -15.54 20.63 -0.05
CA LEU A 8 -15.46 22.10 -0.11
C LEU A 8 -15.89 22.79 1.20
N ARG A 9 -16.46 22.04 2.16
CA ARG A 9 -16.97 22.60 3.42
C ARG A 9 -15.85 22.78 4.44
N THR A 10 -15.33 24.00 4.51
CA THR A 10 -14.29 24.42 5.48
C THR A 10 -14.75 24.35 6.94
N SER A 11 -16.04 24.23 7.20
CA SER A 11 -16.63 24.08 8.54
C SER A 11 -16.66 22.64 9.06
N LEU A 12 -16.37 21.65 8.20
CA LEU A 12 -16.24 20.25 8.59
C LEU A 12 -14.74 19.94 8.74
N PRO A 13 -14.30 19.27 9.82
CA PRO A 13 -12.96 18.69 9.84
C PRO A 13 -12.84 17.77 8.62
N PRO A 14 -11.73 17.83 7.84
CA PRO A 14 -11.61 17.09 6.59
C PRO A 14 -11.94 15.61 6.84
N PRO A 15 -13.07 15.09 6.31
CA PRO A 15 -13.53 13.77 6.71
C PRO A 15 -12.73 12.63 6.09
N PHE A 16 -11.68 12.93 5.33
CA PHE A 16 -10.99 11.96 4.50
C PHE A 16 -9.48 12.21 4.49
N ARG A 17 -8.72 11.11 4.55
CA ARG A 17 -7.32 11.11 4.11
C ARG A 17 -7.35 11.34 2.59
N ASN A 18 -7.00 12.54 2.15
CA ASN A 18 -6.85 12.88 0.72
C ASN A 18 -5.56 12.29 0.11
N TYR A 19 -4.79 11.54 0.91
CA TYR A 19 -3.56 10.94 0.45
C TYR A 19 -3.88 9.75 -0.47
N LYS A 20 -3.18 9.69 -1.60
CA LYS A 20 -3.37 8.68 -2.63
C LYS A 20 -2.86 7.33 -2.13
N TYR A 21 -3.66 6.30 -2.33
CA TYR A 21 -3.25 4.91 -2.14
C TYR A 21 -3.72 4.15 -3.37
N ASP A 22 -2.78 3.61 -4.15
CA ASP A 22 -3.04 3.05 -5.48
C ASP A 22 -2.28 1.75 -5.75
N LYS A 23 -1.37 1.34 -4.85
CA LYS A 23 -0.62 0.09 -5.02
C LYS A 23 -0.69 -0.79 -3.78
N LEU A 24 -0.76 -2.10 -4.02
CA LEU A 24 -0.76 -3.14 -3.01
C LEU A 24 0.50 -4.01 -3.15
N LYS A 25 1.13 -4.33 -2.02
CA LYS A 25 2.29 -5.24 -1.96
C LYS A 25 2.13 -6.22 -0.79
N ILE A 26 2.42 -7.51 -1.03
CA ILE A 26 2.50 -8.51 0.04
C ILE A 26 3.75 -8.21 0.88
N VAL A 27 3.57 -8.02 2.18
CA VAL A 27 4.68 -7.75 3.13
C VAL A 27 4.96 -8.93 4.04
N HIS A 28 3.98 -9.80 4.27
CA HIS A 28 4.17 -11.01 5.06
C HIS A 28 3.23 -12.11 4.59
N GLN A 29 3.73 -13.34 4.56
CA GLN A 29 2.93 -14.55 4.34
C GLN A 29 2.98 -15.41 5.59
N ALA A 30 1.80 -15.91 5.98
CA ALA A 30 1.64 -16.83 7.08
C ALA A 30 2.63 -18.00 6.99
N HIS A 31 3.25 -18.34 8.12
CA HIS A 31 4.26 -19.41 8.24
C HIS A 31 5.59 -19.20 7.51
N LYS A 32 5.82 -18.05 6.87
CA LYS A 32 7.16 -17.62 6.46
C LYS A 32 7.79 -16.75 7.54
N ALA A 33 9.11 -16.59 7.51
CA ALA A 33 9.78 -15.67 8.42
C ALA A 33 9.21 -14.26 8.24
N LYS A 34 8.75 -13.65 9.33
CA LYS A 34 8.38 -12.23 9.34
C LYS A 34 9.66 -11.43 9.37
N THR A 35 9.94 -10.66 8.32
CA THR A 35 11.04 -9.73 8.33
C THR A 35 10.72 -8.60 9.32
N ASN A 36 11.74 -8.06 10.00
CA ASN A 36 11.56 -6.94 10.94
C ASN A 36 11.46 -5.58 10.21
N GLU A 37 11.12 -5.60 8.92
CA GLU A 37 11.00 -4.39 8.12
C GLU A 37 9.70 -3.66 8.48
N LEU A 38 9.84 -2.54 9.18
CA LEU A 38 8.74 -1.62 9.48
C LEU A 38 8.29 -0.82 8.24
N VAL A 39 9.09 -0.84 7.18
CA VAL A 39 8.89 -0.14 5.92
C VAL A 39 8.64 -1.18 4.81
N LEU A 40 7.93 -0.79 3.76
CA LEU A 40 7.81 -1.58 2.52
C LEU A 40 9.21 -2.03 2.06
N SER A 41 9.46 -3.34 2.04
CA SER A 41 10.70 -3.88 1.49
C SER A 41 10.87 -3.45 0.02
N LEU A 42 12.11 -3.25 -0.42
CA LEU A 42 12.45 -3.01 -1.82
C LEU A 42 12.69 -4.31 -2.61
N GLU A 43 12.60 -5.46 -1.94
CA GLU A 43 12.86 -6.77 -2.52
C GLU A 43 11.64 -7.34 -3.24
N ASP A 44 11.90 -8.14 -4.28
CA ASP A 44 10.92 -8.97 -4.99
C ASP A 44 9.65 -8.25 -5.49
N ASP A 45 9.76 -6.99 -5.90
CA ASP A 45 8.64 -6.20 -6.46
C ASP A 45 7.91 -6.92 -7.60
N ASP A 46 8.65 -7.63 -8.46
CA ASP A 46 8.09 -8.32 -9.63
C ASP A 46 7.10 -9.43 -9.25
N THR A 47 7.14 -9.93 -8.01
CA THR A 47 6.29 -11.03 -7.54
C THR A 47 5.36 -10.66 -6.40
N LEU A 48 5.75 -9.68 -5.58
CA LEU A 48 5.00 -9.28 -4.39
C LEU A 48 4.03 -8.12 -4.65
N MET A 49 4.20 -7.38 -5.75
CA MET A 49 3.23 -6.36 -6.18
C MET A 49 1.99 -7.03 -6.75
N LEU A 50 0.82 -6.58 -6.31
CA LEU A 50 -0.45 -7.08 -6.85
C LEU A 50 -0.76 -6.39 -8.18
N GLU A 51 -1.23 -7.21 -9.12
CA GLU A 51 -1.82 -6.77 -10.38
C GLU A 51 -3.34 -6.52 -10.20
N GLU A 52 -3.86 -5.49 -10.86
CA GLU A 52 -5.25 -5.07 -10.70
C GLU A 52 -6.26 -6.11 -11.27
N ASP A 53 -5.85 -6.87 -12.27
CA ASP A 53 -6.69 -7.82 -13.00
C ASP A 53 -6.52 -9.29 -12.56
N CYS A 54 -5.99 -9.53 -11.36
CA CYS A 54 -5.78 -10.88 -10.83
C CYS A 54 -6.62 -11.16 -9.58
N THR A 55 -7.02 -12.43 -9.41
CA THR A 55 -7.67 -12.85 -8.16
C THR A 55 -6.65 -12.88 -7.02
N LEU A 56 -7.10 -12.64 -5.78
CA LEU A 56 -6.22 -12.71 -4.59
C LEU A 56 -5.45 -14.03 -4.51
N ARG A 57 -6.10 -15.15 -4.84
CA ARG A 57 -5.46 -16.47 -4.90
C ARG A 57 -4.37 -16.55 -5.96
N ALA A 58 -4.61 -15.96 -7.14
CA ALA A 58 -3.61 -15.90 -8.21
C ALA A 58 -2.43 -15.00 -7.85
N ALA A 59 -2.67 -13.95 -7.05
CA ALA A 59 -1.63 -13.10 -6.46
C ALA A 59 -0.87 -13.78 -5.30
N GLY A 60 -1.15 -15.05 -4.98
CA GLY A 60 -0.46 -15.78 -3.91
C GLY A 60 -0.92 -15.40 -2.50
N ILE A 61 -2.08 -14.74 -2.35
CA ILE A 61 -2.66 -14.39 -1.05
C ILE A 61 -3.35 -15.62 -0.46
N ALA A 62 -2.93 -15.96 0.77
CA ALA A 62 -3.51 -17.02 1.58
C ALA A 62 -4.04 -16.45 2.90
N HIS A 63 -4.56 -17.33 3.77
CA HIS A 63 -4.91 -16.97 5.14
C HIS A 63 -3.73 -16.29 5.84
N GLU A 64 -4.02 -15.28 6.66
CA GLU A 64 -3.04 -14.53 7.46
C GLU A 64 -1.91 -13.85 6.63
N THR A 65 -2.15 -13.56 5.34
CA THR A 65 -1.25 -12.71 4.53
C THR A 65 -1.44 -11.25 4.92
N GLU A 66 -0.34 -10.55 5.21
CA GLU A 66 -0.35 -9.11 5.43
C GLU A 66 0.00 -8.39 4.12
N ILE A 67 -0.80 -7.39 3.77
CA ILE A 67 -0.67 -6.61 2.53
C ILE A 67 -0.57 -5.15 2.93
N ALA A 68 0.41 -4.44 2.37
CA ALA A 68 0.53 -3.00 2.49
C ALA A 68 -0.19 -2.31 1.34
N PHE A 69 -0.90 -1.22 1.66
CA PHE A 69 -1.55 -0.33 0.71
C PHE A 69 -0.88 1.04 0.77
N PHE A 70 -0.35 1.53 -0.34
CA PHE A 70 0.53 2.71 -0.39
C PHE A 70 0.42 3.48 -1.71
N CYS A 71 1.06 4.64 -1.76
CA CYS A 71 1.21 5.47 -2.96
C CYS A 71 2.41 4.98 -3.79
N GLU A 72 2.18 4.54 -5.03
CA GLU A 72 3.22 4.02 -5.92
C GLU A 72 4.33 5.07 -6.20
N GLU A 73 3.96 6.34 -6.32
CA GLU A 73 4.90 7.43 -6.60
C GLU A 73 5.88 7.63 -5.43
N ASP A 74 5.37 7.65 -4.21
CA ASP A 74 6.21 7.79 -3.01
C ASP A 74 7.11 6.58 -2.82
N TYR A 75 6.63 5.38 -3.16
CA TYR A 75 7.45 4.18 -3.17
C TYR A 75 8.59 4.26 -4.20
N LYS A 76 8.32 4.71 -5.43
CA LYS A 76 9.34 4.92 -6.47
C LYS A 76 10.37 5.97 -6.03
N ASN A 77 9.94 7.05 -5.39
CA ASN A 77 10.81 8.08 -4.82
C ASN A 77 11.71 7.51 -3.71
N TYR A 78 11.14 6.72 -2.79
CA TYR A 78 11.89 6.03 -1.75
C TYR A 78 12.89 5.02 -2.33
N LYS A 79 12.48 4.23 -3.32
CA LYS A 79 13.35 3.25 -3.99
C LYS A 79 14.54 3.91 -4.71
N ALA A 80 14.34 5.08 -5.32
CA ALA A 80 15.40 5.84 -5.97
C ALA A 80 16.42 6.43 -4.99
N ASN A 81 15.99 6.72 -3.75
CA ASN A 81 16.85 7.28 -2.71
C ASN A 81 16.39 6.78 -1.32
N PRO A 82 16.81 5.56 -0.91
CA PRO A 82 16.32 4.92 0.31
C PRO A 82 16.94 5.54 1.56
N ILE A 83 16.54 6.77 1.85
CA ILE A 83 16.92 7.49 3.06
C ILE A 83 15.70 7.46 3.99
N SER A 84 15.82 6.70 5.07
CA SER A 84 14.88 6.78 6.18
C SER A 84 15.25 7.98 7.05
N SER A 85 14.56 9.10 6.88
CA SER A 85 14.58 10.18 7.86
C SER A 85 13.71 9.77 9.04
N TRP A 86 14.34 9.48 10.18
CA TRP A 86 13.69 9.20 11.46
C TRP A 86 13.34 10.50 12.19
#